data_AF-A0A151THB7-F1
#
_entry.id   AF-A0A151THB7-F1
#
_cell.length_a   1.000
_cell.length_b   1.000
_cell.length_c   1.000
_cell.angle_alpha   90.00
_cell.angle_beta   90.00
_cell.angle_gamma   90.00
#
_symmetry.space_group_name_H-M   'P 1'
#
loop_
_entity.id
_entity.type
_entity.pdbx_description
1 polymer ?
#
loop_
_entity_poly.entity_id
_entity_poly.type
_entity_poly.pdbx_seq_one_letter_code
_entity_poly.pdbx_strand_id
1 'polypeptide(L)'
;MLKGLGFDGKWIQWIYACLESACVSVLINGSLLEEFKMKRGLKQGDPLLPFLFTIVVEGLIGLMREATRKNLFSGVRVGEKKEEVCILQYTDDTIFMGEATIKNVITKKSILGCFELVVGLKVNFFKNNLGV
;
A
#
# COMPACT_ATOMS: atom_id res chain seq x y z
N MET A 1 -11.03 6.03 -1.44
CA MET A 1 -9.90 6.33 -0.52
C MET A 1 -9.65 7.83 -0.40
N LEU A 2 -9.27 8.55 -1.46
CA LEU A 2 -9.00 10.00 -1.41
C LEU A 2 -10.11 10.83 -0.75
N LYS A 3 -11.37 10.66 -1.18
CA LYS A 3 -12.51 11.33 -0.55
C LYS A 3 -12.65 11.03 0.96
N GLY A 4 -12.31 9.80 1.37
CA GLY A 4 -12.36 9.40 2.78
C GLY A 4 -11.23 10.00 3.63
N LEU A 5 -10.12 10.40 3.00
CA LEU A 5 -9.02 11.13 3.64
C LEU A 5 -9.24 12.66 3.62
N GLY A 6 -10.38 13.14 3.10
CA GLY A 6 -10.73 14.57 3.11
C GLY A 6 -10.16 15.39 1.96
N PHE A 7 -9.63 14.77 0.91
CA PHE A 7 -9.17 15.50 -0.28
C PHE A 7 -10.33 16.18 -1.02
N ASP A 8 -10.09 17.42 -1.46
CA ASP A 8 -11.06 18.20 -2.22
C ASP A 8 -11.44 17.54 -3.56
N GLY A 9 -12.68 17.72 -3.98
CA GLY A 9 -13.21 17.11 -5.21
C GLY A 9 -12.43 17.52 -6.46
N LYS A 10 -12.02 18.79 -6.57
CA LYS A 10 -11.24 19.29 -7.71
C LYS A 10 -9.85 18.64 -7.75
N TRP A 11 -9.21 18.50 -6.60
CA TRP A 11 -7.91 17.84 -6.49
C TRP A 11 -8.00 16.35 -6.88
N ILE A 12 -9.06 15.66 -6.45
CA ILE A 12 -9.32 14.26 -6.85
C ILE A 12 -9.48 14.15 -8.37
N GLN A 13 -10.19 15.08 -9.00
CA GLN A 13 -10.38 15.11 -10.45
C GLN A 13 -9.05 15.32 -11.20
N TRP A 14 -8.16 16.17 -10.67
CA TRP A 14 -6.82 16.35 -11.26
C TRP A 14 -5.99 15.07 -11.23
N ILE A 15 -5.97 14.37 -10.09
CA ILE A 15 -5.31 13.06 -10.01
C ILE A 15 -5.92 12.09 -11.02
N TYR A 16 -7.25 12.01 -11.08
CA TYR A 16 -7.92 11.11 -12.01
C TYR A 16 -7.55 11.41 -13.47
N ALA A 17 -7.53 12.69 -13.86
CA ALA A 17 -7.12 13.12 -15.20
C ALA A 17 -5.68 12.72 -15.52
N CYS A 18 -4.73 12.89 -14.58
CA CYS A 18 -3.35 12.44 -14.76
C CYS A 18 -3.27 10.93 -14.99
N LEU A 19 -4.01 10.13 -14.20
CA LEU A 19 -4.03 8.68 -14.32
C LEU A 19 -4.68 8.21 -15.64
N GLU A 20 -5.74 8.87 -16.09
CA GLU A 20 -6.47 8.51 -17.31
C GLU A 20 -5.71 8.87 -18.59
N SER A 21 -4.95 9.98 -18.57
CA SER A 21 -4.15 10.44 -19.70
C SER A 21 -2.87 9.63 -19.94
N ALA A 22 -2.53 8.69 -19.05
CA ALA A 22 -1.28 7.95 -19.12
C ALA A 22 -1.25 6.97 -20.30
N CYS A 23 -0.34 7.21 -21.24
CA CYS A 23 -0.02 6.33 -22.34
C CYS A 23 1.44 5.89 -22.31
N VAL A 24 1.73 4.75 -22.93
CA VAL A 24 3.10 4.22 -23.04
C VAL A 24 3.33 3.62 -24.42
N SER A 25 4.57 3.76 -24.89
CA SER A 25 5.09 3.13 -26.10
C SER A 25 6.33 2.32 -25.75
N VAL A 26 6.54 1.17 -26.41
CA VAL A 26 7.69 0.30 -26.14
C VAL A 26 8.73 0.49 -27.23
N LEU A 27 9.99 0.75 -26.85
CA LEU A 27 11.12 0.83 -27.77
C LEU A 27 11.77 -0.55 -27.90
N ILE A 28 11.79 -1.12 -29.11
CA ILE A 28 12.43 -2.41 -29.40
C ILE A 28 13.47 -2.19 -30.50
N ASN A 29 14.74 -2.49 -30.22
CA ASN A 29 15.85 -2.33 -31.15
C ASN A 29 15.93 -0.93 -31.80
N GLY A 30 15.65 0.13 -31.02
CA GLY A 30 15.64 1.51 -31.51
C GLY A 30 14.40 1.92 -32.30
N SER A 31 13.44 1.01 -32.51
CA SER A 31 12.15 1.30 -33.15
C SER A 31 11.03 1.40 -32.11
N LEU A 32 10.28 2.49 -32.15
CA LEU A 32 9.17 2.71 -31.22
C LEU A 32 7.91 2.00 -31.75
N LEU A 33 7.28 1.20 -30.90
CA LEU A 33 5.98 0.62 -31.19
C LEU A 33 4.86 1.64 -30.98
N GLU A 34 3.68 1.30 -31.50
CA GLU A 34 2.46 2.10 -31.32
C GLU A 34 2.17 2.34 -29.83
N GLU A 35 1.70 3.55 -29.55
CA GLU A 35 1.32 3.95 -28.21
C GLU A 35 0.02 3.26 -27.79
N PHE A 36 -0.05 2.82 -26.53
CA PHE A 36 -1.27 2.27 -25.95
C PHE A 36 -1.56 2.87 -24.57
N LYS A 37 -2.85 2.94 -24.23
CA LYS A 37 -3.31 3.43 -22.93
C LYS A 37 -2.91 2.46 -21.81
N MET A 38 -2.37 3.02 -20.72
CA MET A 38 -2.06 2.24 -19.53
C MET A 38 -3.36 1.90 -18.77
N LYS A 39 -3.62 0.61 -18.55
CA LYS A 39 -4.76 0.15 -17.72
C LYS A 39 -4.42 0.05 -16.23
N ARG A 40 -3.15 -0.20 -15.92
CA ARG A 40 -2.61 -0.38 -14.56
C ARG A 40 -1.16 0.07 -14.53
N GLY A 41 -0.72 0.44 -13.33
CA GLY A 41 0.64 0.91 -13.09
C GLY A 41 0.81 2.37 -13.48
N LEU A 42 1.89 2.95 -12.97
CA LEU A 42 2.35 4.29 -13.27
C LEU A 42 3.77 4.20 -13.77
N LYS A 43 4.17 5.17 -14.59
CA LYS A 43 5.52 5.20 -15.13
C LYS A 43 6.51 5.41 -13.98
N GLN A 44 7.57 4.61 -13.94
CA GLN A 44 8.66 4.84 -12.99
C GLN A 44 9.30 6.21 -13.25
N GLY A 45 9.48 7.00 -12.20
CA GLY A 45 9.90 8.41 -12.31
C GLY A 45 8.77 9.41 -12.45
N ASP A 46 7.50 8.97 -12.40
CA ASP A 46 6.36 9.87 -12.28
C ASP A 46 6.39 10.58 -10.90
N PRO A 47 6.39 11.93 -10.85
CA PRO A 47 6.45 12.68 -9.61
C PRO A 47 5.23 12.48 -8.70
N LEU A 48 4.09 12.02 -9.23
CA LEU A 48 2.88 11.73 -8.45
C LEU A 48 2.93 10.36 -7.78
N LEU A 49 3.76 9.44 -8.27
CA LEU A 49 3.79 8.05 -7.80
C LEU A 49 4.11 7.92 -6.30
N PRO A 50 5.13 8.60 -5.74
CA PRO A 50 5.42 8.49 -4.31
C PRO A 50 4.23 8.92 -3.45
N PHE A 51 3.55 10.00 -3.84
CA PHE A 51 2.42 10.54 -3.10
C PHE A 51 1.22 9.59 -3.11
N LEU A 52 0.87 9.05 -4.28
CA LEU A 52 -0.23 8.09 -4.41
C LEU A 52 0.06 6.80 -3.65
N PHE A 53 1.32 6.36 -3.62
CA PHE A 53 1.73 5.22 -2.83
C PHE A 53 1.56 5.46 -1.33
N THR A 54 1.95 6.63 -0.82
CA THR A 54 1.73 7.01 0.60
C THR A 54 0.25 6.95 0.99
N ILE A 55 -0.65 7.43 0.13
CA ILE A 55 -2.10 7.39 0.40
C ILE A 55 -2.61 5.95 0.46
N VAL A 56 -2.17 5.10 -0.47
CA VAL A 56 -2.52 3.67 -0.51
C VAL A 56 -2.07 2.99 0.77
N VAL A 57 -0.84 3.30 1.20
CA VAL A 57 -0.20 2.79 2.40
C VAL A 57 -0.92 3.23 3.68
N GLU A 58 -1.41 4.48 3.77
CA GLU A 58 -2.24 4.94 4.89
C GLU A 58 -3.52 4.09 5.04
N GLY A 59 -4.07 3.58 3.93
CA GLY A 59 -5.17 2.62 3.97
C GLY A 59 -4.81 1.32 4.70
N LEU A 60 -3.60 0.80 4.50
CA LEU A 60 -3.10 -0.39 5.20
C LEU A 60 -2.89 -0.11 6.70
N ILE A 61 -2.33 1.06 7.05
CA ILE A 61 -2.21 1.50 8.45
C ILE A 61 -3.60 1.57 9.09
N GLY A 62 -4.60 2.12 8.39
CA GLY A 62 -5.98 2.18 8.86
C GLY A 62 -6.56 0.79 9.19
N LEU A 63 -6.32 -0.21 8.32
CA LEU A 63 -6.73 -1.59 8.58
C LEU A 63 -6.04 -2.18 9.81
N MET A 64 -4.74 -1.91 10.00
CA MET A 64 -4.00 -2.36 11.18
C MET A 64 -4.51 -1.71 12.45
N ARG A 65 -4.74 -0.38 12.45
CA ARG A 65 -5.33 0.34 13.60
C ARG A 65 -6.68 -0.27 14.00
N GLU A 66 -7.52 -0.59 13.03
CA GLU A 66 -8.83 -1.20 13.30
C GLU A 66 -8.71 -2.64 13.84
N ALA A 67 -7.76 -3.42 13.35
CA ALA A 67 -7.50 -4.77 13.85
C ALA A 67 -6.98 -4.77 15.29
N THR A 68 -6.07 -3.85 15.63
CA THR A 68 -5.58 -3.66 16.99
C THR A 68 -6.69 -3.16 17.91
N ARG A 69 -7.49 -2.17 17.48
CA ARG A 69 -8.65 -1.68 18.25
C ARG A 69 -9.67 -2.79 18.57
N LYS A 70 -9.84 -3.75 17.66
CA LYS A 70 -10.70 -4.94 17.84
C LYS A 70 -10.03 -6.09 18.60
N ASN A 71 -8.82 -5.89 19.13
CA ASN A 71 -8.01 -6.93 19.79
C ASN A 71 -7.80 -8.17 18.90
N LEU A 72 -7.79 -8.00 17.58
CA LEU A 72 -7.50 -9.08 16.62
C LEU A 72 -6.00 -9.25 16.41
N PHE A 73 -5.24 -8.16 16.57
CA PHE A 73 -3.79 -8.14 16.42
C PHE A 73 -3.14 -7.46 17.63
N SER A 74 -2.15 -8.13 18.25
CA SER A 74 -1.36 -7.60 19.37
C SER A 74 0.01 -7.15 18.88
N GLY A 75 0.34 -5.87 19.07
CA GLY A 75 1.62 -5.28 18.66
C GLY A 75 2.75 -5.52 19.66
N VAL A 76 3.89 -4.86 19.41
CA VAL A 76 5.03 -4.84 20.35
C VAL A 76 5.01 -3.52 21.11
N ARG A 77 5.18 -3.57 22.43
CA ARG A 77 5.29 -2.36 23.27
C ARG A 77 6.73 -1.86 23.29
N VAL A 78 6.94 -0.61 22.90
CA VAL A 78 8.28 -0.01 22.75
C VAL A 78 8.40 1.25 23.61
N GLY A 79 9.59 1.46 24.18
CA GLY A 79 9.93 2.64 24.98
C GLY A 79 9.33 2.64 26.38
N GLU A 80 9.71 3.66 27.18
CA GLU A 80 9.27 3.80 28.57
C GLU A 80 7.75 3.98 28.71
N LYS A 81 7.14 4.64 27.74
CA LYS A 81 5.69 4.85 27.66
C LYS A 81 4.90 3.61 27.23
N LYS A 82 5.59 2.54 26.83
CA LYS A 82 4.99 1.28 26.37
C LYS A 82 4.00 1.48 25.20
N GLU A 83 4.37 2.33 24.25
CA GLU A 83 3.58 2.57 23.04
C GLU A 83 3.49 1.29 22.21
N GLU A 84 2.28 0.94 21.78
CA GLU A 84 2.07 -0.26 20.97
C GLU A 84 2.36 0.02 19.48
N VAL A 85 3.32 -0.70 18.93
CA VAL A 85 3.74 -0.62 17.53
C VAL A 85 3.34 -1.91 16.82
N CYS A 86 2.48 -1.77 15.80
CA CYS A 86 1.96 -2.90 15.02
C CYS A 86 2.51 -2.97 13.58
N ILE A 87 2.90 -1.81 13.03
CA ILE A 87 3.33 -1.67 11.64
C ILE A 87 4.35 -0.54 11.53
N LEU A 88 5.42 -0.75 10.76
CA LEU A 88 6.40 0.24 10.36
C LEU A 88 6.53 0.24 8.84
N GLN A 89 6.63 1.42 8.25
CA GLN A 89 6.66 1.56 6.79
C GLN A 89 7.72 2.56 6.38
N TYR A 90 8.49 2.17 5.37
CA TYR A 90 9.47 3.03 4.72
C TYR A 90 9.49 2.68 3.23
N THR A 91 9.21 3.67 2.39
CA THR A 91 9.10 3.49 0.93
C THR A 91 8.22 2.28 0.58
N ASP A 92 8.78 1.28 -0.08
CA ASP A 92 8.19 0.02 -0.52
C ASP A 92 8.26 -1.11 0.52
N ASP A 93 8.98 -0.90 1.63
CA ASP A 93 9.13 -1.87 2.71
C ASP A 93 8.10 -1.65 3.82
N THR A 94 7.44 -2.74 4.21
CA THR A 94 6.49 -2.76 5.33
C THR A 94 6.86 -3.88 6.29
N ILE A 95 7.07 -3.52 7.55
CA ILE A 95 7.36 -4.45 8.65
C ILE A 95 6.14 -4.51 9.56
N PHE A 96 5.62 -5.71 9.78
CA PHE A 96 4.59 -5.96 10.78
C PHE A 96 5.26 -6.40 12.08
N MET A 97 4.97 -5.69 13.18
CA MET A 97 5.51 -5.98 14.50
C MET A 97 4.38 -6.49 15.39
N GLY A 98 4.53 -7.67 15.97
CA GLY A 98 3.52 -8.19 16.89
C GLY A 98 4.01 -9.43 17.63
N GLU A 99 3.25 -9.84 18.62
CA GLU A 99 3.52 -11.07 19.37
C GLU A 99 3.56 -12.29 18.43
N ALA A 100 4.44 -13.25 18.72
CA ALA A 100 4.61 -14.49 17.95
C ALA A 100 3.46 -15.48 18.20
N THR A 101 2.25 -15.11 17.76
CA THR A 101 1.02 -15.91 17.93
C THR A 101 0.41 -16.29 16.59
N ILE A 102 -0.21 -17.46 16.53
CA ILE A 102 -0.93 -17.91 15.32
C ILE A 102 -2.07 -16.94 14.96
N LYS A 103 -2.70 -16.33 15.97
CA LYS A 103 -3.75 -15.33 15.81
C LYS A 103 -3.25 -14.10 15.05
N ASN A 104 -2.07 -13.58 15.41
CA ASN A 104 -1.45 -12.46 14.70
C ASN A 104 -1.10 -12.83 13.26
N VAL A 105 -0.60 -14.05 13.01
CA VAL A 105 -0.26 -14.53 11.66
C VAL A 105 -1.52 -14.60 10.78
N ILE A 106 -2.60 -15.20 11.28
CA ILE A 106 -3.88 -15.29 10.56
C ILE A 106 -4.44 -13.89 10.28
N THR A 107 -4.47 -13.03 11.31
CA THR A 107 -4.98 -11.66 11.19
C THR A 107 -4.19 -10.85 10.17
N LYS A 108 -2.85 -10.93 10.21
CA LYS A 108 -1.98 -10.29 9.20
C LYS A 108 -2.32 -10.78 7.80
N LYS A 109 -2.47 -12.10 7.60
CA LYS A 109 -2.83 -12.67 6.31
C LYS A 109 -4.19 -12.17 5.82
N SER A 110 -5.19 -12.10 6.69
CA SER A 110 -6.51 -11.56 6.37
C SER A 110 -6.46 -10.08 5.98
N ILE A 111 -5.71 -9.26 6.72
CA ILE A 111 -5.54 -7.83 6.42
C ILE A 111 -4.88 -7.64 5.05
N LEU A 112 -3.79 -8.36 4.79
CA LEU A 112 -3.10 -8.32 3.50
C LEU A 112 -4.02 -8.74 2.35
N GLY A 113 -4.79 -9.83 2.52
CA GLY A 113 -5.75 -10.26 1.50
C GLY A 113 -6.86 -9.23 1.24
N CYS A 114 -7.43 -8.62 2.29
CA CYS A 114 -8.40 -7.54 2.14
C CYS A 114 -7.78 -6.32 1.42
N PHE A 115 -6.54 -5.98 1.78
CA PHE A 115 -5.83 -4.85 1.18
C PHE A 115 -5.54 -5.06 -0.32
N GLU A 116 -5.09 -6.26 -0.70
CA GLU A 116 -4.90 -6.65 -2.11
C GLU A 116 -6.19 -6.49 -2.92
N LEU A 117 -7.32 -6.94 -2.39
CA LEU A 117 -8.61 -6.85 -3.08
C LEU A 117 -9.08 -5.41 -3.30
N VAL A 118 -8.82 -4.51 -2.34
CA VAL A 118 -9.26 -3.12 -2.41
C VAL A 118 -8.37 -2.28 -3.33
N VAL A 119 -7.05 -2.48 -3.26
CA VAL A 119 -6.07 -1.65 -4.00
C VAL A 119 -5.72 -2.26 -5.36
N GLY A 120 -5.97 -3.56 -5.56
CA GLY A 120 -5.58 -4.27 -6.79
C GLY A 120 -4.08 -4.55 -6.88
N LEU A 121 -3.38 -4.52 -5.75
CA LEU A 121 -1.98 -4.93 -5.62
C LEU A 121 -1.88 -6.42 -5.30
N LYS A 122 -0.70 -6.99 -5.54
CA LYS A 122 -0.39 -8.38 -5.18
C LYS A 122 0.82 -8.41 -4.26
N VAL A 123 0.65 -8.99 -3.08
CA VAL A 123 1.70 -9.21 -2.10
C VAL A 123 2.67 -10.24 -2.68
N ASN A 124 3.95 -9.89 -2.64
CA ASN A 124 5.01 -10.79 -3.05
C ASN A 124 5.38 -11.72 -1.88
N PHE A 125 4.71 -12.88 -1.81
CA PHE A 125 4.98 -13.87 -0.77
C PHE A 125 6.40 -14.47 -0.83
N PHE A 126 7.10 -14.40 -1.97
CA PHE A 126 8.48 -14.87 -2.07
C PHE A 126 9.49 -13.95 -1.38
N LYS A 127 9.13 -12.68 -1.18
CA LYS A 127 9.94 -11.72 -0.42
C LYS A 127 9.50 -11.59 1.05
N ASN A 128 8.39 -12.21 1.42
CA ASN A 128 7.89 -12.14 2.79
C ASN A 128 8.66 -13.10 3.69
N ASN A 129 9.58 -12.56 4.48
CA ASN A 129 10.24 -13.30 5.54
C ASN A 129 9.46 -13.13 6.86
N LEU A 130 9.18 -14.25 7.51
CA LEU A 130 8.79 -14.27 8.92
C LEU A 130 10.08 -14.38 9.73
N GLY A 131 10.55 -13.25 10.27
CA GLY A 131 11.56 -13.26 11.33
C GLY A 131 10.92 -13.80 12.60
N VAL A 132 11.55 -14.80 13.21
CA VAL A 132 11.23 -15.26 14.57
C VAL A 132 12.12 -14.50 15.53
#